data_AF-A0A0M1JTZ3-F1
#
_entry.id   AF-A0A0M1JTZ3-F1
#
_cell.length_a   1.000
_cell.length_b   1.000
_cell.length_c   1.000
_cell.angle_alpha   90.00
_cell.angle_beta   90.00
_cell.angle_gamma   90.00
#
_symmetry.space_group_name_H-M   'P 1'
#
loop_
_entity.id
_entity.type
_entity.pdbx_description
1 polymer ?
#
loop_
_entity_poly.entity_id
_entity_poly.type
_entity_poly.pdbx_seq_one_letter_code
_entity_poly.pdbx_strand_id
1 'polypeptide(L)'
;MGSIPEVIQAKNAWSSYSNTSENIGLDIRLKQRGQIRPETSQRVVQTKRQNMGGGYSEVEATLYRDGSLRIQGSAIATERTQGVRATVNVVGYDRRGNTLFVSQPLDIPTACGKWDPSCSSRASGLSNQNISPEIAKYISHLHLEFSERQGPDIFQRTTQLIRQTCTSYNYLPVAARAAIAYQTGFPGCNF
;
A
#
# COMPACT_ATOMS: atom_id res chain seq x y z
N MET A 1 -33.23 39.10 -39.58
CA MET A 1 -32.54 38.13 -38.71
C MET A 1 -31.07 38.19 -39.07
N GLY A 2 -30.32 38.97 -38.28
CA GLY A 2 -29.01 39.50 -38.63
C GLY A 2 -27.88 38.58 -38.16
N SER A 3 -26.88 38.51 -39.02
CA SER A 3 -25.57 37.91 -38.83
C SER A 3 -24.78 38.59 -37.71
N ILE A 4 -24.11 37.76 -36.89
CA ILE A 4 -23.20 38.19 -35.83
C ILE A 4 -21.84 38.55 -36.45
N PRO A 5 -21.26 39.73 -36.14
CA PRO A 5 -19.97 40.13 -36.66
C PRO A 5 -18.80 39.62 -35.82
N GLU A 6 -17.68 39.61 -36.54
CA GLU A 6 -16.30 39.24 -36.29
C GLU A 6 -15.58 40.15 -35.26
N VAL A 7 -14.25 40.00 -35.20
CA VAL A 7 -13.23 40.85 -34.53
C VAL A 7 -12.98 40.43 -33.06
N ILE A 8 -11.77 40.04 -32.59
CA ILE A 8 -10.46 40.68 -32.74
C ILE A 8 -9.33 39.62 -32.70
N GLN A 9 -8.55 39.54 -33.79
CA GLN A 9 -7.18 39.04 -33.80
C GLN A 9 -6.24 40.19 -33.43
N ALA A 10 -5.43 40.01 -32.39
CA ALA A 10 -4.28 40.86 -32.11
C ALA A 10 -3.06 40.31 -32.86
N LYS A 11 -2.64 41.06 -33.87
CA LYS A 11 -1.38 40.94 -34.59
C LYS A 11 -0.28 41.74 -33.88
N ASN A 12 0.95 41.34 -34.21
CA ASN A 12 2.20 42.11 -34.24
C ASN A 12 3.10 41.94 -33.00
N ALA A 13 4.42 41.77 -33.14
CA ALA A 13 5.31 41.56 -34.29
C ALA A 13 6.73 41.35 -33.71
N TRP A 14 7.70 41.14 -34.60
CA TRP A 14 9.16 41.13 -34.41
C TRP A 14 9.74 39.76 -34.03
N SER A 15 10.86 39.32 -34.59
CA SER A 15 11.62 39.67 -35.79
C SER A 15 12.58 38.50 -35.98
N SER A 16 12.85 38.15 -37.22
CA SER A 16 13.86 37.20 -37.68
C SER A 16 15.25 37.47 -37.10
N TYR A 17 15.94 36.44 -36.61
CA TYR A 17 17.39 36.29 -36.78
C TYR A 17 17.78 34.80 -36.83
N SER A 18 18.49 34.46 -37.88
CA SER A 18 19.01 33.15 -38.26
C SER A 18 20.29 32.77 -37.50
N ASN A 19 20.44 31.46 -37.27
CA ASN A 19 21.67 30.66 -37.16
C ASN A 19 22.98 31.36 -36.84
N THR A 20 23.57 30.99 -35.69
CA THR A 20 24.97 30.56 -35.62
C THR A 20 25.19 29.64 -34.43
N SER A 21 25.75 28.47 -34.73
CA SER A 21 26.38 27.55 -33.81
C SER A 21 27.55 28.22 -33.11
N GLU A 22 27.63 28.14 -31.79
CA GLU A 22 28.91 28.02 -31.08
C GLU A 22 28.71 27.63 -29.62
N ASN A 23 29.49 26.62 -29.22
CA ASN A 23 29.57 26.07 -27.88
C ASN A 23 29.95 27.15 -26.86
N ILE A 24 29.10 27.38 -25.87
CA ILE A 24 29.53 27.85 -24.56
C ILE A 24 28.82 26.99 -23.52
N GLY A 25 29.56 26.00 -23.02
CA GLY A 25 29.18 25.32 -21.79
C GLY A 25 29.26 26.31 -20.64
N LEU A 26 28.15 26.48 -19.92
CA LEU A 26 28.13 26.87 -18.51
C LEU A 26 26.69 26.74 -17.98
N ASP A 27 26.59 25.96 -16.92
CA ASP A 27 25.60 26.11 -15.86
C ASP A 27 24.12 25.81 -16.16
N ILE A 28 23.80 24.52 -16.28
CA ILE A 28 22.52 24.00 -15.81
C ILE A 28 22.81 22.88 -14.81
N ARG A 29 23.36 23.25 -13.65
CA ARG A 29 23.16 22.48 -12.42
C ARG A 29 21.69 22.61 -12.04
N LEU A 30 20.88 21.66 -12.52
CA LEU A 30 19.58 21.34 -11.95
C LEU A 30 19.75 20.94 -10.47
N LYS A 31 19.87 21.96 -9.60
CA LYS A 31 19.58 21.87 -8.17
C LYS A 31 18.06 21.77 -8.00
N GLN A 32 17.51 20.64 -8.39
CA GLN A 32 16.23 20.15 -7.89
C GLN A 32 16.42 18.72 -7.38
N ARG A 33 17.41 18.53 -6.50
CA ARG A 33 17.31 17.48 -5.48
C ARG A 33 16.28 17.97 -4.48
N GLY A 34 15.03 17.64 -4.78
CA GLY A 34 13.92 17.83 -3.86
C GLY A 34 14.30 17.29 -2.49
N GLN A 35 14.04 18.11 -1.48
CA GLN A 35 14.07 17.74 -0.07
C GLN A 35 13.42 16.37 0.12
N ILE A 36 14.23 15.34 0.38
CA ILE A 36 13.74 14.12 1.00
C ILE A 36 13.25 14.56 2.38
N ARG A 37 11.92 14.61 2.57
CA ARG A 37 11.32 14.90 3.87
C ARG A 37 11.87 13.89 4.89
N PRO A 38 12.54 14.33 5.97
CA PRO A 38 13.18 13.42 6.92
C PRO A 38 12.19 12.67 7.84
N GLU A 39 10.89 12.94 7.76
CA GLU A 39 9.87 12.23 8.54
C GLU A 39 9.57 10.81 8.03
N THR A 40 10.03 10.45 6.83
CA THR A 40 9.84 9.12 6.22
C THR A 40 10.73 8.00 6.80
N SER A 41 11.53 8.30 7.83
CA SER A 41 12.60 7.42 8.32
C SER A 41 12.15 6.34 9.31
N GLN A 42 10.94 6.46 9.87
CA GLN A 42 10.37 5.41 10.72
C GLN A 42 9.33 4.62 9.93
N ARG A 43 9.67 3.38 9.58
CA ARG A 43 8.77 2.41 8.96
C ARG A 43 8.90 1.07 9.64
N VAL A 44 7.82 0.30 9.62
CA VAL A 44 7.82 -1.11 10.01
C VAL A 44 7.71 -1.92 8.73
N VAL A 45 8.67 -2.82 8.51
CA VAL A 45 8.71 -3.68 7.32
C VAL A 45 8.61 -5.12 7.78
N GLN A 46 7.79 -5.90 7.08
CA GLN A 46 7.72 -7.35 7.27
C GLN A 46 7.73 -8.03 5.91
N THR A 47 8.61 -9.02 5.78
CA THR A 47 8.66 -9.90 4.61
C THR A 47 8.38 -11.33 5.06
N LYS A 48 7.59 -12.07 4.28
CA LYS A 48 7.33 -13.48 4.55
C LYS A 48 7.13 -14.22 3.24
N ARG A 49 7.73 -15.40 3.16
CA ARG A 49 7.48 -16.39 2.11
C ARG A 49 6.71 -17.55 2.71
N GLN A 50 5.67 -18.00 2.01
CA GLN A 50 4.79 -19.08 2.42
C GLN A 50 4.71 -20.11 1.30
N ASN A 51 4.98 -21.37 1.64
CA ASN A 51 4.71 -22.49 0.73
C ASN A 51 3.19 -22.70 0.68
N MET A 52 2.69 -22.92 -0.53
CA MET A 52 1.29 -23.15 -0.86
C MET A 52 1.22 -24.35 -1.80
N GLY A 53 0.03 -24.91 -2.02
CA GLY A 53 -0.11 -26.21 -2.70
C GLY A 53 0.72 -26.36 -3.99
N GLY A 54 0.67 -25.40 -4.92
CA GLY A 54 1.39 -25.47 -6.21
C GLY A 54 2.77 -24.79 -6.27
N GLY A 55 3.28 -24.28 -5.15
CA GLY A 55 4.54 -23.52 -5.11
C GLY A 55 4.64 -22.60 -3.89
N TYR A 56 4.88 -21.31 -4.10
CA TYR A 56 5.02 -20.37 -2.98
C TYR A 56 4.54 -18.97 -3.33
N SER A 57 4.25 -18.20 -2.28
CA SER A 57 4.04 -16.77 -2.35
C SER A 57 5.00 -16.03 -1.43
N GLU A 58 5.46 -14.86 -1.86
CA GLU A 58 6.35 -13.99 -1.09
C GLU A 58 5.76 -12.59 -1.04
N VAL A 59 5.68 -12.01 0.15
CA VAL A 59 5.06 -10.71 0.39
C VAL A 59 5.97 -9.85 1.25
N GLU A 60 6.07 -8.58 0.87
CA GLU A 60 6.63 -7.49 1.67
C GLU A 60 5.53 -6.49 2.00
N ALA A 61 5.33 -6.20 3.28
CA ALA A 61 4.49 -5.11 3.76
C ALA A 61 5.35 -4.04 4.43
N THR A 62 5.13 -2.79 4.04
CA THR A 62 5.77 -1.62 4.62
C THR A 62 4.71 -0.67 5.15
N LEU A 63 4.71 -0.45 6.46
CA LEU A 63 3.88 0.55 7.14
C LEU A 63 4.73 1.76 7.50
N TYR A 64 4.31 2.94 7.07
CA TYR A 64 4.89 4.21 7.45
C TYR A 64 4.10 4.84 8.62
N ARG A 65 4.77 5.67 9.42
CA ARG A 65 4.14 6.34 10.59
C ARG A 65 3.04 7.34 10.21
N ASP A 66 3.00 7.78 8.95
CA ASP A 66 1.94 8.63 8.40
C ASP A 66 0.65 7.85 8.07
N GLY A 67 0.64 6.53 8.30
CA GLY A 67 -0.51 5.68 8.03
C GLY A 67 -0.54 5.08 6.62
N SER A 68 0.43 5.38 5.76
CA SER A 68 0.52 4.69 4.47
C SER A 68 1.02 3.25 4.65
N LEU A 69 0.28 2.30 4.10
CA LEU A 69 0.61 0.88 4.09
C LEU A 69 0.77 0.42 2.65
N ARG A 70 1.97 -0.01 2.29
CA ARG A 70 2.26 -0.62 0.99
C ARG A 70 2.46 -2.13 1.16
N ILE A 71 1.72 -2.92 0.40
CA ILE A 71 1.79 -4.38 0.40
C ILE A 71 2.15 -4.83 -1.01
N GLN A 72 3.29 -5.47 -1.19
CA GLN A 72 3.75 -6.01 -2.45
C GLN A 72 3.88 -7.52 -2.33
N GLY A 73 3.21 -8.25 -3.21
CA GLY A 73 3.18 -9.70 -3.21
C GLY A 73 3.62 -10.29 -4.54
N SER A 74 4.15 -11.50 -4.50
CA SER A 74 4.42 -12.33 -5.65
C SER A 74 3.99 -13.77 -5.38
N ALA A 75 3.63 -14.48 -6.44
CA ALA A 75 3.28 -15.89 -6.42
C ALA A 75 4.03 -16.60 -7.54
N ILE A 76 4.57 -17.78 -7.24
CA ILE A 76 5.32 -18.60 -8.19
C ILE A 76 4.85 -20.05 -8.06
N ALA A 77 4.31 -20.56 -9.16
CA ALA A 77 3.95 -21.96 -9.30
C ALA A 77 5.17 -22.78 -9.74
N THR A 78 5.53 -23.78 -8.95
CA THR A 78 6.66 -24.66 -9.23
C THR A 78 6.22 -25.96 -9.88
N GLU A 79 4.96 -26.34 -9.67
CA GLU A 79 4.36 -27.57 -10.17
C GLU A 79 3.85 -27.47 -11.62
N ARG A 80 3.58 -28.61 -12.25
CA ARG A 80 3.10 -28.68 -13.64
C ARG A 80 1.64 -28.28 -13.78
N THR A 81 0.79 -28.81 -12.91
CA THR A 81 -0.68 -28.73 -13.01
C THR A 81 -1.32 -27.88 -11.93
N GLN A 82 -0.61 -27.61 -10.83
CA GLN A 82 -1.15 -26.85 -9.71
C GLN A 82 -0.67 -25.40 -9.72
N GLY A 83 -1.61 -24.48 -9.51
CA GLY A 83 -1.33 -23.05 -9.37
C GLY A 83 -1.23 -22.60 -7.91
N VAL A 84 -0.80 -21.35 -7.71
CA VAL A 84 -0.75 -20.66 -6.42
C VAL A 84 -1.75 -19.50 -6.44
N ARG A 85 -2.62 -19.46 -5.43
CA ARG A 85 -3.69 -18.45 -5.26
C ARG A 85 -3.61 -17.87 -3.85
N ALA A 86 -2.70 -16.93 -3.66
CA ALA A 86 -2.42 -16.35 -2.36
C ALA A 86 -3.27 -15.11 -2.10
N THR A 87 -3.94 -15.08 -0.95
CA THR A 87 -4.52 -13.87 -0.37
C THR A 87 -3.76 -13.56 0.92
N VAL A 88 -3.38 -12.30 1.13
CA VAL A 88 -2.64 -11.87 2.32
C VAL A 88 -3.34 -10.74 3.05
N ASN A 89 -3.40 -10.85 4.37
CA ASN A 89 -3.78 -9.77 5.27
C ASN A 89 -2.56 -9.35 6.11
N VAL A 90 -2.45 -8.06 6.36
CA VAL A 90 -1.43 -7.49 7.25
C VAL A 90 -2.09 -7.18 8.59
N VAL A 91 -1.56 -7.74 9.67
CA VAL A 91 -2.03 -7.48 11.02
C VAL A 91 -0.98 -6.64 11.75
N GLY A 92 -1.40 -5.49 12.29
CA GLY A 92 -0.53 -4.58 13.03
C GLY A 92 -0.64 -4.80 14.52
N TYR A 93 0.50 -4.97 15.19
CA TYR A 93 0.57 -5.20 16.63
C TYR A 93 1.39 -4.14 17.33
N ASP A 94 1.00 -3.83 18.57
CA ASP A 94 1.72 -2.90 19.42
C ASP A 94 2.91 -3.57 20.15
N ARG A 95 3.69 -2.83 20.95
CA ARG A 95 4.84 -3.37 21.70
C ARG A 95 4.45 -4.41 22.77
N ARG A 96 3.21 -4.39 23.25
CA ARG A 96 2.62 -5.33 24.20
C ARG A 96 1.99 -6.55 23.53
N GLY A 97 2.03 -6.63 22.20
CA GLY A 97 1.46 -7.74 21.44
C GLY A 97 -0.05 -7.68 21.26
N ASN A 98 -0.72 -6.57 21.56
CA ASN A 98 -2.13 -6.44 21.20
C ASN A 98 -2.26 -6.07 19.73
N THR A 99 -3.31 -6.59 19.10
CA THR A 99 -3.65 -6.24 17.73
C THR A 99 -4.33 -4.89 17.68
N LEU A 100 -3.82 -3.98 16.85
CA LEU A 100 -4.39 -2.64 16.69
C LEU A 100 -5.11 -2.46 15.35
N PHE A 101 -4.77 -3.28 14.35
CA PHE A 101 -5.15 -3.08 12.97
C PHE A 101 -5.13 -4.39 12.19
N VAL A 102 -6.01 -4.49 11.19
CA VAL A 102 -5.95 -5.49 10.13
C VAL A 102 -6.24 -4.83 8.78
N SER A 103 -5.44 -5.15 7.76
CA SER A 103 -5.58 -4.60 6.42
C SER A 103 -6.72 -5.24 5.65
N GLN A 104 -7.20 -4.53 4.63
CA GLN A 104 -7.95 -5.18 3.57
C GLN A 104 -7.07 -6.27 2.92
N PRO A 105 -7.66 -7.39 2.48
CA PRO A 105 -6.91 -8.46 1.84
C PRO A 105 -6.28 -7.97 0.54
N LEU A 106 -5.03 -8.37 0.29
CA LEU A 106 -4.42 -8.32 -1.03
C LEU A 106 -4.57 -9.71 -1.67
N ASP A 107 -5.38 -9.80 -2.71
CA ASP A 107 -5.40 -10.95 -3.60
C ASP A 107 -4.26 -10.84 -4.59
N ILE A 108 -3.25 -11.69 -4.45
CA ILE A 108 -2.14 -11.77 -5.41
C ILE A 108 -2.68 -12.49 -6.65
N PRO A 109 -2.45 -11.97 -7.87
CA PRO A 109 -2.93 -12.64 -9.07
C PRO A 109 -2.44 -14.09 -9.13
N THR A 110 -3.26 -14.96 -9.69
CA THR A 110 -2.98 -16.41 -9.70
C THR A 110 -1.73 -16.69 -10.54
N ALA A 111 -0.79 -17.43 -9.96
CA ALA A 111 0.30 -18.05 -10.72
C ALA A 111 -0.12 -19.47 -11.09
N CYS A 112 -0.19 -19.79 -12.38
CA CYS A 112 -0.71 -21.06 -12.87
C CYS A 112 0.36 -22.14 -12.97
N GLY A 113 -0.05 -23.40 -12.98
CA GLY A 113 0.88 -24.52 -13.19
C GLY A 113 1.68 -24.34 -14.48
N LYS A 114 2.91 -24.85 -14.53
CA LYS A 114 3.83 -24.64 -15.67
C LYS A 114 3.30 -25.14 -17.03
N TRP A 115 2.33 -26.04 -17.04
CA TRP A 115 1.74 -26.59 -18.26
C TRP A 115 0.42 -25.92 -18.65
N ASP A 116 -0.05 -24.96 -17.87
CA ASP A 116 -1.22 -24.17 -18.23
C ASP A 116 -0.81 -23.08 -19.24
N PRO A 117 -1.23 -23.16 -20.51
CA PRO A 117 -0.89 -22.14 -21.50
C PRO A 117 -1.71 -20.86 -21.34
N SER A 118 -2.76 -20.88 -20.50
CA SER A 118 -3.69 -19.76 -20.36
C SER A 118 -3.21 -18.65 -19.42
N CYS A 119 -2.17 -18.91 -18.60
CA CYS A 119 -1.67 -17.95 -17.64
C CYS A 119 -0.21 -18.20 -17.21
N SER A 120 0.43 -17.14 -16.71
CA SER A 120 1.83 -17.18 -16.28
C SER A 120 2.02 -18.01 -15.00
N SER A 121 3.14 -18.73 -14.91
CA SER A 121 3.59 -19.41 -13.68
C SER A 121 4.18 -18.48 -12.62
N ARG A 122 4.23 -17.18 -12.92
CA ARG A 122 4.65 -16.11 -12.01
C ARG A 122 3.67 -14.95 -12.08
N ALA A 123 3.32 -14.43 -10.93
CA ALA A 123 2.42 -13.28 -10.80
C ALA A 123 2.89 -12.37 -9.67
N SER A 124 2.54 -11.09 -9.76
CA SER A 124 2.79 -10.11 -8.70
C SER A 124 1.60 -9.16 -8.54
N GLY A 125 1.46 -8.61 -7.34
CA GLY A 125 0.40 -7.68 -6.98
C GLY A 125 0.93 -6.60 -6.05
N LEU A 126 0.25 -5.46 -6.05
CA LEU A 126 0.55 -4.32 -5.18
C LEU A 126 -0.77 -3.77 -4.65
N SER A 127 -0.82 -3.47 -3.36
CA SER A 127 -1.89 -2.72 -2.72
C SER A 127 -1.29 -1.59 -1.91
N ASN A 128 -1.81 -0.37 -2.10
CA ASN A 128 -1.55 0.76 -1.23
C ASN A 128 -2.84 1.03 -0.45
N GLN A 129 -2.73 1.04 0.87
CA GLN A 129 -3.84 1.25 1.79
C GLN A 129 -3.48 2.38 2.75
N ASN A 130 -4.50 3.05 3.28
CA ASN A 130 -4.33 4.05 4.31
C ASN A 130 -4.92 3.52 5.62
N ILE A 131 -4.13 3.63 6.68
CA ILE A 131 -4.57 3.39 8.06
C ILE A 131 -4.50 4.71 8.81
N SER A 132 -5.19 4.81 9.95
CA SER A 132 -5.11 6.02 10.75
C SER A 132 -3.66 6.26 11.21
N PRO A 133 -3.09 7.48 10.99
CA PRO A 133 -1.78 7.83 11.51
C PRO A 133 -1.72 7.68 13.04
N GLU A 134 -2.84 7.89 13.73
CA GLU A 134 -2.94 7.72 15.18
C GLU A 134 -2.81 6.28 15.65
N ILE A 135 -3.03 5.30 14.76
CA ILE A 135 -2.76 3.88 15.03
C ILE A 135 -1.34 3.53 14.58
N ALA A 136 -0.95 4.01 13.39
CA ALA A 136 0.34 3.70 12.75
C ALA A 136 1.55 4.02 13.64
N LYS A 137 1.47 5.09 14.45
CA LYS A 137 2.50 5.47 15.41
C LYS A 137 2.81 4.39 16.47
N TYR A 138 1.82 3.56 16.81
CA TYR A 138 1.92 2.58 17.90
C TYR A 138 2.20 1.15 17.43
N ILE A 139 2.09 0.88 16.12
CA ILE A 139 2.42 -0.43 15.56
C ILE A 139 3.94 -0.65 15.67
N SER A 140 4.34 -1.71 16.37
CA SER A 140 5.75 -2.07 16.54
C SER A 140 6.19 -3.17 15.60
N HIS A 141 5.27 -4.07 15.22
CA HIS A 141 5.53 -5.16 14.29
C HIS A 141 4.30 -5.45 13.44
N LEU A 142 4.54 -5.99 12.25
CA LEU A 142 3.51 -6.47 11.33
C LEU A 142 3.57 -7.99 11.29
N HIS A 143 2.41 -8.61 11.14
CA HIS A 143 2.29 -10.04 10.82
C HIS A 143 1.60 -10.21 9.48
N LEU A 144 2.05 -11.19 8.71
CA LEU A 144 1.50 -11.52 7.40
C LEU A 144 0.75 -12.86 7.50
N GLU A 145 -0.57 -12.77 7.44
CA GLU A 145 -1.47 -13.91 7.44
C GLU A 145 -1.80 -14.30 6.01
N PHE A 146 -1.41 -15.51 5.62
CA PHE A 146 -1.65 -16.05 4.28
C PHE A 146 -2.87 -16.97 4.31
N SER A 147 -3.66 -16.91 3.25
CA SER A 147 -4.73 -17.87 2.99
C SER A 147 -4.77 -18.24 1.51
N GLU A 148 -5.28 -19.45 1.22
CA GLU A 148 -5.74 -19.77 -0.12
C GLU A 148 -7.13 -19.17 -0.30
N ARG A 149 -7.34 -18.46 -1.42
CA ARG A 149 -8.56 -17.76 -1.85
C ARG A 149 -9.82 -18.21 -1.08
N GLN A 150 -10.37 -17.34 -0.22
CA GLN A 150 -11.51 -17.59 0.69
C GLN A 150 -11.22 -18.40 1.97
N GLY A 151 -10.04 -18.27 2.56
CA GLY A 151 -9.82 -18.70 3.95
C GLY A 151 -10.81 -18.05 4.94
N PRO A 152 -10.98 -18.60 6.16
CA PRO A 152 -11.84 -17.98 7.19
C PRO A 152 -11.47 -16.51 7.32
N ASP A 153 -12.47 -15.63 7.30
CA ASP A 153 -12.29 -14.18 7.13
C ASP A 153 -11.35 -13.63 8.23
N ILE A 154 -10.05 -13.58 7.90
CA ILE A 154 -8.97 -13.14 8.81
C ILE A 154 -9.29 -11.72 9.28
N PHE A 155 -9.85 -10.90 8.39
CA PHE A 155 -10.29 -9.56 8.72
C PHE A 155 -11.35 -9.61 9.81
N GLN A 156 -12.44 -10.35 9.63
CA GLN A 156 -13.50 -10.47 10.66
C GLN A 156 -12.98 -11.03 11.98
N ARG A 157 -12.20 -12.12 11.97
CA ARG A 157 -11.65 -12.72 13.20
C ARG A 157 -10.75 -11.73 13.95
N THR A 158 -9.90 -11.03 13.22
CA THR A 158 -8.97 -10.06 13.80
C THR A 158 -9.74 -8.85 14.32
N THR A 159 -10.73 -8.35 13.59
CA THR A 159 -11.62 -7.29 14.07
C THR A 159 -12.35 -7.70 15.35
N GLN A 160 -12.83 -8.94 15.45
CA GLN A 160 -13.45 -9.46 16.67
C GLN A 160 -12.46 -9.51 17.84
N LEU A 161 -11.22 -9.95 17.61
CA LEU A 161 -10.18 -9.96 18.63
C LEU A 161 -9.91 -8.54 19.14
N ILE A 162 -9.74 -7.57 18.24
CA ILE A 162 -9.53 -6.16 18.60
C ILE A 162 -10.66 -5.64 19.49
N ARG A 163 -11.91 -6.02 19.20
CA ARG A 163 -13.09 -5.66 20.01
C ARG A 163 -13.05 -6.31 21.39
N GLN A 164 -12.69 -7.59 21.48
CA GLN A 164 -12.62 -8.33 22.75
C GLN A 164 -11.53 -7.80 23.69
N THR A 165 -10.41 -7.32 23.13
CA THR A 165 -9.27 -6.87 23.91
C THR A 165 -9.23 -5.36 24.13
N CYS A 166 -10.25 -4.60 23.74
CA CYS A 166 -10.11 -3.14 23.70
C CYS A 166 -9.95 -2.46 25.06
N THR A 167 -10.34 -3.11 26.16
CA THR A 167 -10.06 -2.65 27.53
C THR A 167 -8.58 -2.66 27.86
N SER A 168 -7.76 -3.44 27.15
CA SER A 168 -6.30 -3.45 27.34
C SER A 168 -5.63 -2.18 26.79
N TYR A 169 -6.36 -1.35 26.02
CA TYR A 169 -5.82 -0.18 25.33
C TYR A 169 -5.74 1.09 26.16
N ASN A 170 -6.01 1.05 27.47
CA ASN A 170 -6.00 2.23 28.35
C ASN A 170 -4.67 3.01 28.40
N TYR A 171 -3.57 2.41 27.94
CA TYR A 171 -2.27 3.07 27.81
C TYR A 171 -2.12 3.88 26.50
N LEU A 172 -3.02 3.70 25.53
CA LEU A 172 -3.05 4.45 24.28
C LEU A 172 -3.80 5.77 24.47
N PRO A 173 -3.39 6.87 23.81
CA PRO A 173 -4.14 8.11 23.84
C PRO A 173 -5.56 7.97 23.30
N VAL A 174 -6.46 8.85 23.76
CA VAL A 174 -7.87 8.89 23.32
C VAL A 174 -7.99 8.89 21.79
N ALA A 175 -7.14 9.64 21.08
CA ALA A 175 -7.17 9.70 19.62
C ALA A 175 -6.87 8.35 18.94
N ALA A 176 -5.88 7.61 19.44
CA ALA A 176 -5.54 6.28 18.90
C ALA A 176 -6.65 5.27 19.20
N ARG A 177 -7.18 5.30 20.43
CA ARG A 177 -8.32 4.47 20.86
C ARG A 177 -9.56 4.71 19.99
N ALA A 178 -9.93 5.98 19.77
CA ALA A 178 -11.03 6.38 18.90
C ALA A 178 -10.83 5.94 17.44
N ALA A 179 -9.60 6.04 16.92
CA ALA A 179 -9.28 5.57 15.58
C ALA A 179 -9.44 4.05 15.43
N ILE A 180 -9.03 3.26 16.43
CA ILE A 180 -9.23 1.80 16.44
C ILE A 180 -10.72 1.46 16.43
N ALA A 181 -11.52 2.15 17.27
CA ALA A 181 -12.98 1.97 17.30
C ALA A 181 -13.64 2.29 15.95
N TYR A 182 -13.26 3.40 15.32
CA TYR A 182 -13.77 3.78 14.01
C TYR A 182 -13.44 2.72 12.95
N GLN A 183 -12.18 2.28 12.90
CA GLN A 183 -11.72 1.31 11.91
C GLN A 183 -12.36 -0.08 12.08
N THR A 184 -12.64 -0.47 13.33
CA THR A 184 -13.26 -1.76 13.65
C THR A 184 -14.80 -1.70 13.62
N GLY A 185 -15.39 -0.53 13.37
CA GLY A 185 -16.84 -0.32 13.38
C GLY A 185 -17.49 -0.59 14.73
N PHE A 186 -16.76 -0.36 15.84
CA PHE A 186 -17.25 -0.65 17.19
C PHE A 186 -17.08 0.57 18.12
N PRO A 187 -18.18 1.25 18.50
CA PRO A 187 -18.13 2.39 19.41
C PRO A 187 -18.02 2.00 20.89
N GLY A 188 -18.19 0.72 21.24
CA GLY A 188 -18.47 0.25 22.61
C GLY A 188 -17.27 0.12 23.55
N CYS A 189 -16.08 0.54 23.14
CA CYS A 189 -14.97 0.68 24.07
C CYS A 189 -15.14 2.05 24.73
N ASN A 190 -15.86 2.11 25.85
CA ASN A 190 -16.02 3.34 26.63
C ASN A 190 -14.62 3.86 27.02
N PHE A 191 -14.15 4.88 26.30
CA PHE A 191 -12.79 5.41 26.41
C PHE A 191 -12.70 6.62 27.33
#